data_AF-A0A7C1AYK5-F1
#
_entry.id   AF-A0A7C1AYK5-F1
#
_cell.length_a   1.000
_cell.length_b   1.000
_cell.length_c   1.000
_cell.angle_alpha   90.00
_cell.angle_beta   90.00
_cell.angle_gamma   90.00
#
_symmetry.space_group_name_H-M   'P 1'
#
loop_
_entity.id
_entity.type
_entity.pdbx_description
1 polymer ?
#
loop_
_entity_poly.entity_id
_entity_poly.type
_entity_poly.pdbx_seq_one_letter_code
_entity_poly.pdbx_strand_id
1 'polypeptide(L)'
;MFLLRQRPESIEALKKSSRIVLNEAQFDLLRSVHTDSGNYSEIFIYTPVGFTIGRLIVDRFTQLLYTTLPEEYSKIKSYMADGLSLTDAINKIVEEEELKRKKFQTPV
;
A
#
# COMPACT_ATOMS: atom_id res chain seq x y z
N MET A 1 16.89 7.06 -2.52
CA MET A 1 15.58 7.73 -2.35
C MET A 1 14.49 6.75 -2.76
N PHE A 2 13.40 6.71 -2.02
CA PHE A 2 12.27 5.81 -2.25
C PHE A 2 10.99 6.64 -2.25
N LEU A 3 10.26 6.62 -3.36
CA LEU A 3 9.01 7.39 -3.52
C LEU A 3 7.87 6.43 -3.85
N LEU A 4 6.83 6.45 -3.03
CA LEU A 4 5.53 5.84 -3.35
C LEU A 4 4.77 6.72 -4.35
N ARG A 5 3.55 6.32 -4.71
CA ARG A 5 2.64 7.13 -5.53
C ARG A 5 2.57 8.57 -5.04
N GLN A 6 2.86 9.51 -5.94
CA GLN A 6 2.75 10.94 -5.67
C GLN A 6 1.53 11.52 -6.38
N ARG A 7 0.97 12.60 -5.84
CA ARG A 7 -0.06 13.38 -6.55
C ARG A 7 0.57 14.14 -7.72
N PRO A 8 -0.15 14.37 -8.83
CA PRO A 8 0.39 15.11 -9.98
C PRO A 8 0.97 16.47 -9.60
N GLU A 9 0.29 17.22 -8.72
CA GLU A 9 0.73 18.54 -8.26
C GLU A 9 2.04 18.45 -7.45
N SER A 10 2.23 17.35 -6.71
CA SER A 10 3.46 17.08 -5.96
C SER A 10 4.63 16.77 -6.90
N ILE A 11 4.39 16.05 -8.00
CA ILE A 11 5.41 15.76 -9.01
C ILE A 11 5.84 17.06 -9.70
N GLU A 12 4.90 17.92 -10.07
CA GLU A 12 5.20 19.22 -10.68
C GLU A 12 5.97 20.15 -9.71
N ALA A 13 5.60 20.15 -8.43
CA ALA A 13 6.34 20.87 -7.40
C ALA A 13 7.77 20.35 -7.24
N LEU A 14 7.97 19.01 -7.25
CA LEU A 14 9.29 18.38 -7.20
C LEU A 14 10.16 18.80 -8.40
N LYS A 15 9.59 18.77 -9.61
CA LYS A 15 10.24 19.20 -10.85
C LYS A 15 10.71 20.66 -10.78
N LYS A 16 9.87 21.57 -10.26
CA LYS A 16 10.22 22.99 -10.10
C LYS A 16 11.25 23.24 -9.00
N SER A 17 11.19 22.46 -7.91
CA SER A 17 12.05 22.68 -6.74
C SER A 17 13.54 22.45 -6.99
N SER A 18 13.90 21.78 -8.10
CA SER A 18 15.27 21.36 -8.42
C SER A 18 15.99 20.59 -7.31
N ARG A 19 15.25 20.10 -6.30
CA ARG A 19 15.79 19.30 -5.18
C ARG A 19 16.18 17.89 -5.61
N ILE A 20 15.72 17.46 -6.79
CA ILE A 20 15.96 16.15 -7.36
C ILE A 20 16.28 16.35 -8.84
N VAL A 21 17.40 15.80 -9.28
CA VAL A 21 17.83 15.81 -10.69
C VAL A 21 17.29 14.56 -11.35
N LEU A 22 16.06 14.65 -11.88
CA LEU A 22 15.45 13.62 -12.74
C LEU A 22 15.27 14.17 -14.15
N ASN A 23 15.45 13.32 -15.15
CA ASN A 23 15.09 13.64 -16.53
C ASN A 23 13.57 13.45 -16.77
N GLU A 24 13.06 13.88 -17.92
CA GLU A 24 11.63 13.77 -18.24
C GLU A 24 11.12 12.32 -18.19
N ALA A 25 11.87 11.36 -18.74
CA ALA A 25 11.49 9.95 -18.74
C ALA A 25 11.38 9.38 -17.31
N GLN A 26 12.23 9.81 -16.39
CA GLN A 26 12.19 9.43 -14.97
C GLN A 26 10.99 10.07 -14.26
N PHE A 27 10.62 11.30 -14.62
CA PHE A 27 9.39 11.91 -14.11
C PHE A 27 8.15 11.19 -14.59
N ASP A 28 8.13 10.76 -15.86
CA ASP A 28 7.01 9.99 -16.41
C ASP A 28 6.91 8.60 -15.77
N LEU A 29 8.06 7.98 -15.46
CA LEU A 29 8.09 6.75 -14.68
C LEU A 29 7.60 6.97 -13.23
N LEU A 30 7.96 8.08 -12.59
CA LEU A 30 7.43 8.43 -11.26
C LEU A 30 5.91 8.67 -11.30
N ARG A 31 5.38 9.23 -12.39
CA ARG A 31 3.93 9.39 -12.60
C ARG A 31 3.19 8.06 -12.74
N SER A 32 3.83 7.02 -13.26
CA SER A 32 3.20 5.70 -13.42
C SER A 32 3.13 4.88 -12.13
N VAL A 33 3.89 5.27 -11.09
CA VAL A 33 3.89 4.60 -9.79
C VAL A 33 2.49 4.62 -9.19
N HIS A 34 1.93 3.45 -8.96
CA HIS A 34 0.60 3.30 -8.38
C HIS A 34 0.58 2.35 -7.18
N THR A 35 -0.51 2.43 -6.43
CA THR A 35 -0.83 1.48 -5.36
C THR A 35 -2.08 0.74 -5.79
N ASP A 36 -2.00 -0.58 -5.80
CA ASP A 36 -3.14 -1.48 -5.91
C ASP A 36 -3.55 -1.91 -4.50
N SER A 37 -4.61 -1.30 -3.99
CA SER A 37 -5.08 -1.46 -2.61
C SER A 37 -5.33 -2.92 -2.26
N GLY A 38 -4.61 -3.44 -1.28
CA GLY A 38 -4.71 -4.83 -0.82
C GLY A 38 -3.75 -5.81 -1.52
N ASN A 39 -3.14 -5.43 -2.65
CA ASN A 39 -2.20 -6.29 -3.38
C ASN A 39 -0.75 -5.84 -3.19
N TYR A 40 -0.41 -4.64 -3.66
CA TYR A 40 0.95 -4.10 -3.58
C TYR A 40 0.98 -2.58 -3.72
N SER A 41 2.04 -1.95 -3.23
CA SER A 41 2.38 -0.58 -3.58
C SER A 41 3.65 -0.54 -4.42
N GLU A 42 3.64 0.21 -5.52
CA GLU A 42 4.88 0.44 -6.27
C GLU A 42 5.74 1.49 -5.57
N ILE A 43 7.06 1.27 -5.61
CA ILE A 43 8.07 2.18 -5.09
C ILE A 43 9.00 2.54 -6.24
N PHE A 44 9.10 3.82 -6.55
CA PHE A 44 10.19 4.35 -7.35
C PHE A 44 11.45 4.45 -6.50
N ILE A 45 12.45 3.68 -6.88
CA ILE A 45 13.75 3.59 -6.21
C ILE A 45 14.74 4.37 -7.05
N TYR A 46 15.37 5.37 -6.47
CA TYR A 46 16.41 6.18 -7.10
C TYR A 46 17.68 6.13 -6.25
N THR A 47 18.77 5.67 -6.85
CA THR A 47 20.07 5.46 -6.19
C THR A 47 21.20 5.97 -7.08
N PRO A 48 22.42 6.17 -6.56
CA PRO A 48 23.57 6.55 -7.38
C PRO A 48 23.89 5.56 -8.51
N VAL A 49 23.50 4.29 -8.37
CA VAL A 49 23.75 3.23 -9.36
C VAL A 49 22.64 3.08 -10.39
N GLY A 50 21.50 3.77 -10.22
CA GLY A 50 20.38 3.71 -11.15
C GLY A 50 19.03 3.90 -10.49
N PHE A 51 17.98 3.70 -11.29
CA PHE A 51 16.59 3.82 -10.88
C PHE A 51 15.76 2.62 -11.33
N THR A 52 14.72 2.29 -10.55
CA THR A 52 13.80 1.19 -10.87
C THR A 52 12.46 1.38 -10.18
N ILE A 53 11.42 0.66 -10.63
CA ILE A 53 10.18 0.49 -9.90
C ILE A 53 10.18 -0.91 -9.29
N GLY A 54 9.98 -0.98 -7.96
CA GLY A 54 9.75 -2.23 -7.24
C GLY A 54 8.31 -2.31 -6.73
N ARG A 55 7.83 -3.52 -6.45
CA ARG A 55 6.56 -3.74 -5.75
C ARG A 55 6.83 -4.07 -4.28
N LEU A 56 6.26 -3.29 -3.38
CA LEU A 56 6.20 -3.58 -1.96
C LEU A 56 4.95 -4.43 -1.69
N ILE A 57 5.20 -5.69 -1.39
CA ILE A 57 4.17 -6.65 -0.96
C ILE A 57 4.37 -6.85 0.53
N VAL A 58 3.31 -6.62 1.30
CA VAL A 58 3.26 -6.81 2.74
C VAL A 58 2.16 -7.79 3.07
N ASP A 59 2.34 -8.56 4.14
CA ASP A 59 1.32 -9.48 4.61
C ASP A 59 0.04 -8.74 5.02
N ARG A 60 -1.08 -9.47 5.02
CA ARG A 60 -2.40 -8.87 5.26
C ARG A 60 -2.54 -8.28 6.66
N PHE A 61 -1.87 -8.84 7.66
CA PHE A 61 -1.87 -8.29 9.02
C PHE A 61 -1.20 -6.91 9.02
N THR A 62 -0.02 -6.79 8.43
CA THR A 62 0.70 -5.51 8.30
C THR A 62 -0.11 -4.49 7.49
N GLN A 63 -0.81 -4.93 6.43
CA GLN A 63 -1.71 -4.05 5.68
C GLN A 63 -2.83 -3.48 6.55
N LEU A 64 -3.51 -4.32 7.32
CA LEU A 64 -4.61 -3.92 8.21
C LEU A 64 -4.12 -3.02 9.35
N LEU A 65 -2.92 -3.26 9.86
CA LEU A 65 -2.32 -2.44 10.91
C LEU A 65 -2.14 -0.98 10.49
N TYR A 66 -1.80 -0.75 9.21
CA TYR A 66 -1.58 0.57 8.63
C TYR A 66 -2.69 1.03 7.68
N THR A 67 -3.86 0.39 7.75
CA THR A 67 -4.94 0.72 6.82
C THR A 67 -5.49 2.12 7.03
N THR A 68 -5.81 2.78 5.92
CA THR A 68 -6.57 4.03 5.88
C THR A 68 -7.96 3.83 5.27
N LEU A 69 -8.33 2.59 4.94
CA LEU A 69 -9.64 2.28 4.39
C LEU A 69 -10.70 2.36 5.51
N PRO A 70 -11.76 3.18 5.34
CA PRO A 70 -12.76 3.38 6.39
C PRO A 70 -13.45 2.09 6.83
N GLU A 71 -13.69 1.16 5.89
CA GLU A 71 -14.36 -0.12 6.17
C GLU A 71 -13.49 -1.03 7.05
N GLU A 72 -12.21 -1.18 6.71
CA GLU A 72 -11.25 -1.99 7.48
C GLU A 72 -11.03 -1.38 8.88
N TYR A 73 -10.84 -0.06 8.94
CA TYR A 73 -10.67 0.67 10.19
C TYR A 73 -11.89 0.52 11.11
N SER A 74 -13.10 0.66 10.56
CA SER A 74 -14.35 0.50 11.32
C SER A 74 -14.52 -0.93 11.83
N LYS A 75 -14.13 -1.93 11.03
CA LYS A 75 -14.18 -3.34 11.42
C LYS A 75 -13.21 -3.65 12.57
N ILE A 76 -11.97 -3.14 12.49
CA ILE A 76 -10.98 -3.25 13.58
C ILE A 76 -11.55 -2.61 14.85
N LYS A 77 -12.11 -1.39 14.73
CA LYS A 77 -12.73 -0.67 15.85
C LYS A 77 -13.89 -1.43 16.49
N SER A 78 -14.72 -2.10 15.70
CA SER A 78 -15.81 -2.93 16.22
C SER A 78 -15.28 -4.05 17.10
N TYR A 79 -14.29 -4.81 16.63
CA TYR A 79 -13.71 -5.89 17.43
C TYR A 79 -12.99 -5.40 18.68
N MET A 80 -12.32 -4.26 18.60
CA MET A 80 -11.74 -3.63 19.79
C MET A 80 -12.80 -3.19 20.79
N ALA A 81 -13.97 -2.72 20.33
CA ALA A 81 -15.09 -2.38 21.20
C ALA A 81 -15.70 -3.62 21.89
N ASP A 82 -15.60 -4.79 21.25
CA ASP A 82 -15.98 -6.10 21.83
C ASP A 82 -14.94 -6.62 22.86
N GLY A 83 -13.89 -5.85 23.14
CA GLY A 83 -12.87 -6.16 24.15
C GLY A 83 -11.64 -6.88 23.61
N LEU A 84 -11.51 -7.07 22.29
CA LEU A 84 -10.30 -7.65 21.71
C LEU A 84 -9.15 -6.63 21.73
N SER A 85 -7.92 -7.13 21.86
CA SER A 85 -6.74 -6.31 21.59
C SER A 85 -6.68 -5.94 20.10
N LEU A 86 -5.91 -4.90 19.75
CA LEU A 86 -5.70 -4.52 18.35
C LEU A 86 -5.17 -5.69 17.51
N THR A 87 -4.20 -6.43 18.05
CA THR A 87 -3.60 -7.58 17.37
C THR A 87 -4.62 -8.69 17.16
N ASP A 88 -5.45 -9.00 18.16
CA ASP A 88 -6.48 -10.03 18.05
C ASP A 88 -7.60 -9.62 17.09
N ALA A 89 -7.98 -8.35 17.11
CA ALA A 89 -8.95 -7.79 16.16
C ALA A 89 -8.48 -7.93 14.71
N ILE A 90 -7.20 -7.63 14.44
CA ILE A 90 -6.62 -7.79 13.10
C ILE A 90 -6.54 -9.28 12.73
N ASN A 91 -6.02 -10.14 13.62
CA ASN A 91 -5.94 -11.59 13.36
C ASN A 91 -7.31 -12.18 13.04
N LYS A 92 -8.35 -11.79 13.77
CA LYS A 92 -9.73 -12.21 13.51
C LYS A 92 -10.21 -11.80 12.11
N ILE A 93 -9.89 -10.59 11.66
CA ILE A 93 -10.22 -10.14 10.29
C ILE A 93 -9.50 -11.01 9.25
N VAL A 94 -8.22 -11.29 9.44
CA VAL A 94 -7.42 -12.12 8.53
C VAL A 94 -7.99 -13.53 8.44
N GLU A 95 -8.32 -14.15 9.58
CA GLU A 95 -8.94 -15.48 9.64
C GLU A 95 -10.28 -15.53 8.91
N GLU A 96 -11.13 -14.53 9.10
CA GLU A 96 -12.42 -14.42 8.41
C GLU A 96 -12.27 -14.29 6.89
N GLU A 97 -11.28 -13.53 6.42
CA GLU A 97 -10.97 -13.38 4.99
C GLU A 97 -10.44 -14.69 4.39
N GLU A 98 -9.59 -15.42 5.11
CA GLU A 98 -9.11 -16.74 4.70
C GLU A 98 -10.24 -17.76 4.60
N LEU A 99 -11.13 -17.81 5.60
CA LEU A 99 -12.29 -18.70 5.62
C LEU A 99 -13.22 -18.41 4.44
N LYS A 100 -13.42 -17.13 4.09
CA LYS A 100 -14.18 -16.74 2.90
C LYS A 100 -13.49 -17.26 1.64
N ARG A 101 -12.20 -16.99 1.45
CA ARG A 101 -11.43 -17.47 0.28
C ARG A 101 -11.55 -18.99 0.09
N LYS A 102 -11.43 -19.77 1.16
CA LYS A 102 -11.55 -21.24 1.12
C LYS A 102 -12.94 -21.70 0.68
N LYS A 103 -14.02 -21.02 1.11
CA LYS A 103 -15.40 -21.33 0.69
C LYS A 103 -15.67 -21.05 -0.79
N PHE A 104 -14.97 -20.07 -1.38
CA PHE A 104 -15.12 -19.72 -2.81
C PHE A 104 -14.21 -20.53 -3.75
N GLN A 105 -13.23 -21.29 -3.23
CA GLN A 105 -12.32 -22.13 -4.01
C GLN A 105 -12.78 -23.59 -4.16
N THR A 106 -13.94 -23.97 -3.65
CA THR A 106 -14.62 -25.23 -3.98
C THR A 106 -15.65 -25.04 -5.10
N PRO A 107 -15.29 -25.23 -6.37
CA PRO A 107 -16.22 -25.71 -7.37
C PRO A 107 -16.25 -27.24 -7.37
N VAL A 108 -17.44 -27.76 -7.71
CA VAL A 108 -17.86 -29.16 -7.87
C VAL A 108 -16.87 -30.01 -8.65
#